data_AF-B6RIV6-F1
#
_entry.id   AF-B6RIV6-F1
#
_cell.length_a   1.000
_cell.length_b   1.000
_cell.length_c   1.000
_cell.angle_alpha   90.00
_cell.angle_beta   90.00
_cell.angle_gamma   90.00
#
_symmetry.space_group_name_H-M   'P 1'
#
loop_
_entity.id
_entity.type
_entity.pdbx_description
1 polymer ?
#
loop_
_entity_poly.entity_id
_entity_poly.type
_entity_poly.pdbx_seq_one_letter_code
_entity_poly.pdbx_strand_id
1 'polypeptide(L)'
;MCIFFTPPFEMAVVALGLNSRPARQVFGDFPGSVIWNPNTQLSEDCLYINVVAPKPRPRNAAAMVWIFGGGFYSGTATLDVYDHKTLVSEENVILVSMQYRVASLGFLFFDTSDVPGNAGLFDQLMALQWVHDNIHYFGGNPHNVTLFGESAGAVSVSIHLLSPLSRNLFSQAIMQSGSPTAPWATIDREESILRGLRLAEAVGCPHTKAEMPAVIDCLRRKNATELVNNEWGTLGICEFPFVPIIDGAILDETPQRSLAAKNFKKTNIMMGSNTEEGYYFIIYYLTELFRKEEDVYVSREEYLKAVRELNPYVNNVARQAIVFEYTDWANPDDPIGNRDALDKMVGDYHFTCNVNELAHRYAETGNNVYMYYFKHRSAGNPWPSWTGVMHGDEINYVFGEPLDPRKGYTPHEVELSRRMMRYWANFAKTGNPSKSEDGTWTATYWPVHTAYGREYLTLAINSSETGRGPRLKQYAFWKKYLPQLIAMTTPQPAPEPPACVTNSTGAALQPAWGLGHRWRWGAAAQLPLAAAVALASLLRLDGTFV
;
A
#
# COMPACT_ATOMS: atom_id res chain seq x y z
N MET A 1 -6.55 7.11 35.55
CA MET A 1 -7.45 8.18 35.08
C MET A 1 -8.05 7.69 33.78
N CYS A 2 -9.18 6.98 33.87
CA CYS A 2 -9.83 6.30 32.75
C CYS A 2 -10.60 7.32 31.94
N ILE A 3 -10.04 7.73 30.79
CA ILE A 3 -10.77 8.53 29.81
C ILE A 3 -11.63 7.56 29.04
N PHE A 4 -12.90 7.46 29.46
CA PHE A 4 -13.97 6.92 28.63
C PHE A 4 -14.06 7.81 27.40
N PHE A 5 -13.69 7.29 26.22
CA PHE A 5 -14.12 7.89 24.97
C PHE A 5 -15.64 7.76 24.92
N THR A 6 -16.33 8.89 24.99
CA THR A 6 -17.78 9.00 24.84
C THR A 6 -18.21 8.35 23.51
N PRO A 7 -19.09 7.33 23.53
CA PRO A 7 -19.89 6.99 22.35
C PRO A 7 -20.97 8.08 22.20
N PRO A 8 -21.26 8.54 20.99
CA PRO A 8 -22.13 7.78 20.11
C PRO A 8 -21.58 7.67 18.68
N PHE A 9 -22.04 6.66 17.95
CA PHE A 9 -22.55 6.73 16.58
C PHE A 9 -22.19 5.46 15.80
N GLU A 10 -23.24 4.65 15.62
CA GLU A 10 -23.43 3.65 14.57
C GLU A 10 -23.23 4.31 13.20
N MET A 11 -22.00 4.37 12.69
CA MET A 11 -21.74 4.89 11.34
C MET A 11 -20.47 4.28 10.78
N ALA A 12 -20.62 3.35 9.85
CA ALA A 12 -19.61 2.49 9.23
C ALA A 12 -20.16 1.82 7.97
N VAL A 13 -20.01 2.39 6.76
CA VAL A 13 -20.41 1.67 5.54
C VAL A 13 -19.34 0.65 5.15
N VAL A 14 -19.77 -0.54 4.72
CA VAL A 14 -19.03 -1.33 3.72
C VAL A 14 -19.06 -0.54 2.40
N ALA A 15 -18.30 0.54 2.32
CA ALA A 15 -18.42 1.45 1.19
C ALA A 15 -17.63 0.95 0.00
N LEU A 16 -18.32 0.91 -1.14
CA LEU A 16 -17.72 0.96 -2.45
C LEU A 16 -17.17 2.37 -2.66
N GLY A 17 -15.87 2.60 -2.47
CA GLY A 17 -15.20 3.58 -3.32
C GLY A 17 -15.39 3.17 -4.79
N LEU A 18 -15.44 4.12 -5.70
CA LEU A 18 -15.59 4.03 -7.17
C LEU A 18 -14.62 3.04 -7.87
N ASN A 19 -14.49 1.80 -7.43
CA ASN A 19 -13.94 0.73 -8.25
C ASN A 19 -14.94 -0.37 -8.52
N SER A 20 -16.10 -0.45 -7.87
CA SER A 20 -17.17 -1.33 -8.35
C SER A 20 -18.00 -0.71 -9.47
N ARG A 21 -18.19 0.62 -9.51
CA ARG A 21 -18.86 1.29 -10.64
C ARG A 21 -17.94 1.36 -11.87
N PRO A 22 -16.67 1.80 -11.78
CA PRO A 22 -15.71 1.69 -12.87
C PRO A 22 -15.34 0.24 -13.21
N ALA A 23 -15.12 -0.70 -12.27
CA ALA A 23 -14.95 -2.11 -12.63
C ALA A 23 -16.15 -2.63 -13.40
N ARG A 24 -17.38 -2.33 -12.99
CA ARG A 24 -18.58 -2.80 -13.69
C ARG A 24 -18.82 -2.07 -15.01
N GLN A 25 -18.41 -0.80 -15.13
CA GLN A 25 -18.47 -0.06 -16.39
C GLN A 25 -17.39 -0.55 -17.39
N VAL A 26 -16.21 -0.92 -16.90
CA VAL A 26 -15.05 -1.32 -17.71
C VAL A 26 -15.04 -2.83 -17.98
N PHE A 27 -15.41 -3.64 -16.99
CA PHE A 27 -15.33 -5.11 -17.01
C PHE A 27 -16.68 -5.83 -16.84
N GLY A 28 -17.79 -5.11 -16.62
CA GLY A 28 -19.12 -5.72 -16.50
C GLY A 28 -19.22 -6.69 -15.32
N ASP A 29 -19.82 -7.86 -15.57
CA ASP A 29 -19.94 -8.95 -14.58
C ASP A 29 -18.80 -9.99 -14.72
N PHE A 30 -17.61 -9.55 -15.18
CA PHE A 30 -16.46 -10.43 -15.39
C PHE A 30 -15.97 -11.05 -14.06
N PRO A 31 -15.88 -12.40 -13.95
CA PRO A 31 -15.56 -13.11 -12.71
C PRO A 31 -14.33 -12.59 -11.95
N GLY A 32 -13.24 -12.29 -12.66
CA GLY A 32 -11.99 -11.82 -12.04
C GLY A 32 -12.10 -10.43 -11.39
N SER A 33 -13.06 -9.61 -11.84
CA SER A 33 -13.33 -8.29 -11.25
C SER A 33 -14.37 -8.37 -10.13
N VAL A 34 -15.41 -9.19 -10.29
CA VAL A 34 -16.53 -9.25 -9.33
C VAL A 34 -16.23 -10.03 -8.06
N ILE A 35 -15.18 -10.86 -8.05
CA ILE A 35 -14.74 -11.61 -6.86
C ILE A 35 -14.43 -10.68 -5.67
N TRP A 36 -14.05 -9.42 -5.94
CA TRP A 36 -13.74 -8.42 -4.92
C TRP A 36 -14.92 -7.51 -4.55
N ASN A 37 -16.07 -7.67 -5.21
CA ASN A 37 -17.24 -6.87 -4.90
C ASN A 37 -17.94 -7.37 -3.62
N PRO A 38 -18.48 -6.47 -2.79
CA PRO A 38 -19.24 -6.86 -1.61
C PRO A 38 -20.40 -7.80 -1.97
N ASN A 39 -20.52 -8.90 -1.23
CA ASN A 39 -21.56 -9.92 -1.39
C ASN A 39 -22.67 -9.82 -0.32
N THR A 40 -22.71 -8.73 0.43
CA THR A 40 -23.72 -8.40 1.44
C THR A 40 -24.24 -6.98 1.24
N GLN A 41 -25.35 -6.63 1.90
CA GLN A 41 -25.92 -5.29 1.80
C GLN A 41 -24.98 -4.24 2.40
N LEU A 42 -24.73 -3.16 1.67
CA LEU A 42 -23.93 -2.03 2.17
C LEU A 42 -24.76 -1.25 3.19
N SER A 43 -24.22 -1.07 4.38
CA SER A 43 -24.88 -0.39 5.51
C SER A 43 -23.85 0.31 6.35
N GLU A 44 -24.18 1.49 6.88
CA GLU A 44 -23.45 2.21 7.94
C GLU A 44 -23.39 1.42 9.26
N ASP A 45 -24.23 0.43 9.45
CA ASP A 45 -24.05 -0.51 10.53
C ASP A 45 -23.24 -1.70 9.99
N CYS A 46 -21.91 -1.63 10.10
CA CYS A 46 -21.01 -2.68 9.62
C CYS A 46 -19.99 -3.22 10.62
N LEU A 47 -19.86 -2.66 11.83
CA LEU A 47 -18.81 -3.06 12.78
C LEU A 47 -19.11 -4.39 13.47
N TYR A 48 -18.96 -5.47 12.69
CA TYR A 48 -19.19 -6.85 13.09
C TYR A 48 -17.89 -7.68 13.03
N ILE A 49 -17.87 -8.77 13.81
CA ILE A 49 -16.79 -9.75 13.83
C ILE A 49 -17.39 -11.12 13.52
N ASN A 50 -16.71 -11.90 12.68
CA ASN A 50 -17.03 -13.30 12.43
C ASN A 50 -16.04 -14.18 13.20
N VAL A 51 -16.54 -15.21 13.90
CA VAL A 51 -15.69 -16.20 14.60
C VAL A 51 -16.06 -17.60 14.15
N VAL A 52 -15.08 -18.36 13.65
CA VAL A 52 -15.25 -19.75 13.24
C VAL A 52 -14.27 -20.62 14.02
N ALA A 53 -14.81 -21.60 14.74
CA ALA A 53 -14.05 -22.52 15.58
C ALA A 53 -14.20 -23.97 15.06
N PRO A 54 -13.16 -24.81 15.18
CA PRO A 54 -13.22 -26.19 14.73
C PRO A 54 -14.15 -27.03 15.61
N LYS A 55 -14.55 -28.19 15.09
CA LYS A 55 -15.36 -29.18 15.83
C LYS A 55 -14.55 -30.47 16.02
N PRO A 56 -14.39 -30.97 17.25
CA PRO A 56 -14.89 -30.42 18.52
C PRO A 56 -14.22 -29.09 18.90
N ARG A 57 -14.91 -28.27 19.72
CA ARG A 57 -14.39 -26.97 20.17
C ARG A 57 -13.04 -27.18 20.89
N PRO A 58 -11.99 -26.45 20.52
CA PRO A 58 -10.68 -26.55 21.18
C PRO A 58 -10.74 -25.93 22.58
N ARG A 59 -9.68 -26.12 23.37
CA ARG A 59 -9.55 -25.51 24.71
C ARG A 59 -8.63 -24.29 24.74
N ASN A 60 -7.59 -24.28 23.91
CA ASN A 60 -6.56 -23.24 23.93
C ASN A 60 -5.83 -23.15 22.58
N ALA A 61 -6.58 -23.17 21.47
CA ALA A 61 -6.02 -23.17 20.12
C ALA A 61 -5.42 -21.81 19.74
N ALA A 62 -4.46 -21.81 18.82
CA ALA A 62 -4.02 -20.58 18.16
C ALA A 62 -5.21 -19.91 17.44
N ALA A 63 -5.27 -18.58 17.53
CA ALA A 63 -6.27 -17.77 16.85
C ALA A 63 -5.62 -16.96 15.72
N MET A 64 -6.19 -17.00 14.53
CA MET A 64 -5.77 -16.21 13.38
C MET A 64 -6.82 -15.15 13.10
N VAL A 65 -6.41 -13.88 13.03
CA VAL A 65 -7.32 -12.74 12.86
C VAL A 65 -7.07 -12.09 11.51
N TRP A 66 -8.03 -12.25 10.59
CA TRP A 66 -8.01 -11.73 9.23
C TRP A 66 -8.42 -10.25 9.20
N ILE A 67 -7.57 -9.44 8.58
CA ILE A 67 -7.86 -8.05 8.23
C ILE A 67 -7.84 -7.94 6.70
N PHE A 68 -8.99 -7.67 6.09
CA PHE A 68 -9.10 -7.63 4.63
C PHE A 68 -8.42 -6.38 4.03
N GLY A 69 -7.96 -6.51 2.78
CA GLY A 69 -7.41 -5.44 1.96
C GLY A 69 -8.45 -4.72 1.10
N GLY A 70 -8.00 -3.88 0.16
CA GLY A 70 -8.89 -3.08 -0.70
C GLY A 70 -8.50 -1.60 -0.79
N GLY A 71 -7.19 -1.29 -0.68
CA GLY A 71 -6.65 0.06 -0.80
C GLY A 71 -7.20 1.07 0.23
N PHE A 72 -7.71 0.58 1.37
CA PHE A 72 -8.45 1.35 2.38
C PHE A 72 -9.75 2.00 1.89
N TYR A 73 -10.22 1.78 0.66
CA TYR A 73 -11.47 2.35 0.13
C TYR A 73 -12.56 1.30 -0.16
N SER A 74 -12.22 0.00 -0.08
CA SER A 74 -13.14 -1.11 -0.33
C SER A 74 -12.72 -2.36 0.47
N GLY A 75 -13.47 -3.45 0.29
CA GLY A 75 -13.25 -4.74 0.95
C GLY A 75 -14.35 -5.08 1.96
N THR A 76 -14.45 -6.37 2.28
CA THR A 76 -15.34 -6.90 3.32
C THR A 76 -14.83 -8.26 3.79
N ALA A 77 -14.98 -8.57 5.08
CA ALA A 77 -14.67 -9.87 5.65
C ALA A 77 -15.60 -11.00 5.15
N THR A 78 -16.66 -10.68 4.41
CA THR A 78 -17.71 -11.63 3.98
C THR A 78 -17.46 -12.27 2.63
N LEU A 79 -16.44 -11.87 1.87
CA LEU A 79 -16.19 -12.41 0.52
C LEU A 79 -15.97 -13.93 0.56
N ASP A 80 -16.48 -14.64 -0.45
CA ASP A 80 -16.39 -16.10 -0.54
C ASP A 80 -14.93 -16.60 -0.56
N VAL A 81 -14.01 -15.79 -1.10
CA VAL A 81 -12.57 -16.09 -1.12
C VAL A 81 -11.94 -16.09 0.28
N TYR A 82 -12.61 -15.49 1.28
CA TYR A 82 -12.20 -15.46 2.68
C TYR A 82 -12.99 -16.47 3.54
N ASP A 83 -13.69 -17.46 2.96
CA ASP A 83 -14.45 -18.45 3.76
C ASP A 83 -13.52 -19.19 4.73
N HIS A 84 -13.76 -19.00 6.02
CA HIS A 84 -12.92 -19.51 7.09
C HIS A 84 -12.97 -21.03 7.25
N LYS A 85 -14.04 -21.68 6.77
CA LYS A 85 -14.37 -23.06 7.16
C LYS A 85 -13.25 -24.04 6.85
N THR A 86 -12.68 -23.95 5.64
CA THR A 86 -11.66 -24.89 5.18
C THR A 86 -10.41 -24.78 6.04
N LEU A 87 -9.83 -23.59 6.15
CA LEU A 87 -8.63 -23.35 6.96
C LEU A 87 -8.83 -23.76 8.43
N VAL A 88 -9.98 -23.42 9.03
CA VAL A 88 -10.30 -23.82 10.41
C VAL A 88 -10.36 -25.35 10.56
N SER A 89 -11.04 -26.03 9.63
CA SER A 89 -11.26 -27.48 9.71
C SER A 89 -10.00 -28.31 9.44
N GLU A 90 -9.16 -27.86 8.50
CA GLU A 90 -7.96 -28.58 8.07
C GLU A 90 -6.79 -28.35 9.04
N GLU A 91 -6.70 -27.15 9.61
CA GLU A 91 -5.54 -26.77 10.42
C GLU A 91 -5.83 -26.63 11.91
N ASN A 92 -7.08 -26.85 12.37
CA ASN A 92 -7.45 -26.82 13.78
C ASN A 92 -7.01 -25.52 14.50
N VAL A 93 -7.33 -24.38 13.90
CA VAL A 93 -7.15 -23.03 14.44
C VAL A 93 -8.50 -22.36 14.63
N ILE A 94 -8.60 -21.35 15.49
CA ILE A 94 -9.75 -20.44 15.47
C ILE A 94 -9.45 -19.34 14.47
N LEU A 95 -10.41 -19.04 13.59
CA LEU A 95 -10.28 -17.95 12.65
C LEU A 95 -11.32 -16.87 12.97
N VAL A 96 -10.83 -15.65 13.10
CA VAL A 96 -11.64 -14.45 13.31
C VAL A 96 -11.45 -13.53 12.11
N SER A 97 -12.51 -12.92 11.61
CA SER A 97 -12.39 -11.79 10.69
C SER A 97 -13.22 -10.62 11.18
N MET A 98 -12.78 -9.40 10.88
CA MET A 98 -13.42 -8.18 11.36
C MET A 98 -13.80 -7.27 10.20
N GLN A 99 -14.88 -6.52 10.41
CA GLN A 99 -15.18 -5.34 9.62
C GLN A 99 -14.51 -4.12 10.22
N TYR A 100 -14.06 -3.21 9.35
CA TYR A 100 -13.57 -1.90 9.73
C TYR A 100 -14.00 -0.89 8.68
N ARG A 101 -14.14 0.39 9.07
CA ARG A 101 -14.53 1.44 8.14
C ARG A 101 -13.45 1.69 7.10
N VAL A 102 -13.91 1.84 5.86
CA VAL A 102 -13.07 2.17 4.70
C VAL A 102 -13.49 3.52 4.10
N ALA A 103 -12.71 4.00 3.14
CA ALA A 103 -12.94 5.20 2.36
C ALA A 103 -12.94 6.46 3.24
N SER A 104 -13.58 7.55 2.80
CA SER A 104 -13.75 8.77 3.61
C SER A 104 -14.41 8.47 4.96
N LEU A 105 -15.31 7.50 5.04
CA LEU A 105 -16.01 7.14 6.27
C LEU A 105 -15.08 6.56 7.35
N GLY A 106 -13.96 5.94 6.96
CA GLY A 106 -12.96 5.40 7.87
C GLY A 106 -11.73 6.29 8.05
N PHE A 107 -11.42 7.16 7.09
CA PHE A 107 -10.12 7.82 6.99
C PHE A 107 -10.18 9.33 6.71
N LEU A 108 -11.36 9.96 6.74
CA LEU A 108 -11.46 11.42 6.68
C LEU A 108 -10.76 12.08 7.87
N PHE A 109 -10.04 13.16 7.61
CA PHE A 109 -9.23 13.86 8.61
C PHE A 109 -9.34 15.38 8.43
N PHE A 110 -9.66 16.09 9.52
CA PHE A 110 -9.71 17.55 9.55
C PHE A 110 -8.92 18.20 10.69
N ASP A 111 -8.08 17.42 11.39
CA ASP A 111 -7.36 17.88 12.58
C ASP A 111 -8.28 18.52 13.65
N THR A 112 -9.44 17.91 13.83
CA THR A 112 -10.41 18.30 14.87
C THR A 112 -10.72 17.07 15.73
N SER A 113 -11.18 17.29 16.97
CA SER A 113 -11.62 16.21 17.86
C SER A 113 -12.74 15.36 17.24
N ASP A 114 -13.55 16.00 16.40
CA ASP A 114 -14.73 15.44 15.76
C ASP A 114 -14.42 14.55 14.55
N VAL A 115 -13.30 14.85 13.86
CA VAL A 115 -12.82 14.12 12.68
C VAL A 115 -11.29 13.97 12.79
N PRO A 116 -10.81 13.14 13.73
CA PRO A 116 -9.39 13.02 14.08
C PRO A 116 -8.59 12.13 13.12
N GLY A 117 -9.24 11.50 12.12
CA GLY A 117 -8.62 10.52 11.22
C GLY A 117 -8.54 9.12 11.83
N ASN A 118 -8.09 8.17 11.03
CA ASN A 118 -7.82 6.78 11.42
C ASN A 118 -8.98 6.00 12.07
N ALA A 119 -10.24 6.41 11.88
CA ALA A 119 -11.40 5.75 12.47
C ALA A 119 -11.44 4.25 12.12
N GLY A 120 -11.12 3.88 10.87
CA GLY A 120 -11.00 2.48 10.44
C GLY A 120 -9.94 1.68 11.20
N LEU A 121 -8.79 2.28 11.55
CA LEU A 121 -7.78 1.59 12.37
C LEU A 121 -8.18 1.50 13.84
N PHE A 122 -8.94 2.48 14.36
CA PHE A 122 -9.53 2.39 15.69
C PHE A 122 -10.61 1.32 15.78
N ASP A 123 -11.38 1.09 14.70
CA ASP A 123 -12.31 -0.05 14.62
C ASP A 123 -11.56 -1.37 14.72
N GLN A 124 -10.45 -1.51 13.97
CA GLN A 124 -9.59 -2.69 14.06
C GLN A 124 -9.02 -2.87 15.47
N LEU A 125 -8.52 -1.79 16.10
CA LEU A 125 -8.04 -1.82 17.49
C LEU A 125 -9.13 -2.30 18.46
N MET A 126 -10.37 -1.82 18.30
CA MET A 126 -11.50 -2.25 19.13
C MET A 126 -11.83 -3.73 18.91
N ALA A 127 -11.80 -4.21 17.67
CA ALA A 127 -11.99 -5.62 17.36
C ALA A 127 -10.87 -6.50 17.95
N LEU A 128 -9.61 -6.03 17.91
CA LEU A 128 -8.49 -6.72 18.56
C LEU A 128 -8.66 -6.80 20.08
N GLN A 129 -9.14 -5.72 20.71
CA GLN A 129 -9.46 -5.72 22.14
C GLN A 129 -10.58 -6.73 22.43
N TRP A 130 -11.63 -6.76 21.60
CA TRP A 130 -12.70 -7.74 21.73
C TRP A 130 -12.18 -9.19 21.61
N VAL A 131 -11.30 -9.47 20.64
CA VAL A 131 -10.68 -10.80 20.50
C VAL A 131 -9.88 -11.15 21.74
N HIS A 132 -9.02 -10.24 22.20
CA HIS A 132 -8.21 -10.45 23.41
C HIS A 132 -9.10 -10.80 24.62
N ASP A 133 -10.22 -10.11 24.79
CA ASP A 133 -11.08 -10.27 25.97
C ASP A 133 -12.02 -11.48 25.86
N ASN A 134 -12.37 -11.94 24.65
CA ASN A 134 -13.47 -12.90 24.44
C ASN A 134 -13.07 -14.21 23.74
N ILE A 135 -11.93 -14.30 23.04
CA ILE A 135 -11.63 -15.45 22.17
C ILE A 135 -11.53 -16.78 22.94
N HIS A 136 -11.22 -16.72 24.24
CA HIS A 136 -11.15 -17.88 25.12
C HIS A 136 -12.51 -18.59 25.30
N TYR A 137 -13.64 -17.88 25.21
CA TYR A 137 -14.97 -18.52 25.24
C TYR A 137 -15.24 -19.41 24.02
N PHE A 138 -14.55 -19.14 22.92
CA PHE A 138 -14.62 -19.90 21.67
C PHE A 138 -13.56 -21.02 21.62
N GLY A 139 -12.69 -21.13 22.63
CA GLY A 139 -11.63 -22.13 22.74
C GLY A 139 -10.25 -21.66 22.27
N GLY A 140 -10.07 -20.36 22.04
CA GLY A 140 -8.84 -19.76 21.54
C GLY A 140 -7.95 -19.23 22.66
N ASN A 141 -6.65 -19.16 22.41
CA ASN A 141 -5.69 -18.60 23.34
C ASN A 141 -5.49 -17.10 23.07
N PRO A 142 -5.89 -16.18 23.96
CA PRO A 142 -5.68 -14.73 23.77
C PRO A 142 -4.19 -14.33 23.75
N HIS A 143 -3.29 -15.21 24.22
CA HIS A 143 -1.83 -15.03 24.15
C HIS A 143 -1.19 -15.74 22.95
N ASN A 144 -1.98 -16.37 22.07
CA ASN A 144 -1.50 -16.93 20.80
C ASN A 144 -2.41 -16.47 19.65
N VAL A 145 -2.44 -15.16 19.45
CA VAL A 145 -3.21 -14.49 18.39
C VAL A 145 -2.25 -14.04 17.30
N THR A 146 -2.50 -14.46 16.06
CA THR A 146 -1.72 -14.04 14.89
C THR A 146 -2.59 -13.17 14.00
N LEU A 147 -2.15 -11.93 13.77
CA LEU A 147 -2.80 -11.07 12.78
C LEU A 147 -2.33 -11.46 11.39
N PHE A 148 -3.23 -11.56 10.44
CA PHE A 148 -2.88 -11.76 9.04
C PHE A 148 -3.78 -10.93 8.14
N GLY A 149 -3.19 -10.38 7.09
CA GLY A 149 -3.89 -9.53 6.14
C GLY A 149 -3.12 -9.43 4.84
N GLU A 150 -3.83 -9.00 3.80
CA GLU A 150 -3.31 -8.80 2.46
C GLU A 150 -3.51 -7.36 2.01
N SER A 151 -2.60 -6.81 1.20
CA SER A 151 -2.68 -5.44 0.69
C SER A 151 -2.84 -4.39 1.81
N ALA A 152 -3.88 -3.56 1.79
CA ALA A 152 -4.20 -2.62 2.87
C ALA A 152 -4.43 -3.30 4.23
N GLY A 153 -4.87 -4.57 4.24
CA GLY A 153 -4.94 -5.39 5.44
C GLY A 153 -3.55 -5.73 5.97
N ALA A 154 -2.59 -6.07 5.10
CA ALA A 154 -1.19 -6.25 5.49
C ALA A 154 -0.56 -4.94 6.02
N VAL A 155 -0.90 -3.80 5.40
CA VAL A 155 -0.52 -2.48 5.93
C VAL A 155 -1.11 -2.27 7.34
N SER A 156 -2.39 -2.58 7.53
CA SER A 156 -3.05 -2.50 8.84
C SER A 156 -2.37 -3.37 9.90
N VAL A 157 -2.07 -4.64 9.59
CA VAL A 157 -1.29 -5.55 10.45
C VAL A 157 0.05 -4.92 10.83
N SER A 158 0.74 -4.34 9.84
CA SER A 158 2.03 -3.71 10.09
C SER A 158 1.94 -2.43 10.92
N ILE A 159 0.89 -1.61 10.75
CA ILE A 159 0.61 -0.47 11.63
C ILE A 159 0.37 -0.95 13.05
N HIS A 160 -0.34 -2.06 13.25
CA HIS A 160 -0.56 -2.62 14.58
C HIS A 160 0.71 -3.15 15.25
N LEU A 161 1.73 -3.54 14.47
CA LEU A 161 3.07 -3.84 14.99
C LEU A 161 3.81 -2.59 15.48
N LEU A 162 3.59 -1.44 14.84
CA LEU A 162 4.21 -0.16 15.21
C LEU A 162 3.48 0.52 16.38
N SER A 163 2.15 0.46 16.38
CA SER A 163 1.31 1.22 17.30
C SER A 163 1.53 0.81 18.76
N PRO A 164 1.74 1.77 19.67
CA PRO A 164 1.83 1.49 21.10
C PRO A 164 0.51 0.97 21.68
N LEU A 165 -0.63 1.25 21.05
CA LEU A 165 -1.96 0.87 21.53
C LEU A 165 -2.30 -0.60 21.26
N SER A 166 -1.85 -1.16 20.13
CA SER A 166 -2.21 -2.54 19.72
C SER A 166 -1.13 -3.59 19.91
N ARG A 167 0.15 -3.21 20.04
CA ARG A 167 1.28 -4.18 20.03
C ARG A 167 1.24 -5.26 21.11
N ASN A 168 0.41 -5.09 22.14
CA ASN A 168 0.22 -6.07 23.22
C ASN A 168 -1.02 -6.96 23.06
N LEU A 169 -1.84 -6.76 22.01
CA LEU A 169 -3.10 -7.49 21.79
C LEU A 169 -2.94 -8.75 20.93
N PHE A 170 -1.75 -8.97 20.38
CA PHE A 170 -1.46 -10.12 19.53
C PHE A 170 -0.03 -10.60 19.71
N SER A 171 0.24 -11.81 19.23
CA SER A 171 1.51 -12.51 19.40
C SER A 171 2.38 -12.36 18.17
N GLN A 172 1.85 -12.62 16.98
CA GLN A 172 2.62 -12.71 15.72
C GLN A 172 1.87 -12.04 14.57
N ALA A 173 2.56 -11.84 13.43
CA ALA A 173 1.98 -11.15 12.29
C ALA A 173 2.37 -11.80 10.95
N ILE A 174 1.39 -11.86 10.04
CA ILE A 174 1.56 -12.27 8.66
C ILE A 174 1.12 -11.12 7.75
N MET A 175 1.95 -10.69 6.81
CA MET A 175 1.69 -9.55 5.93
C MET A 175 1.88 -9.98 4.48
N GLN A 176 0.78 -10.11 3.76
CA GLN A 176 0.78 -10.54 2.36
C GLN A 176 0.75 -9.30 1.45
N SER A 177 1.80 -9.11 0.65
CA SER A 177 1.85 -8.04 -0.36
C SER A 177 1.57 -6.62 0.17
N GLY A 178 1.99 -6.31 1.40
CA GLY A 178 1.82 -4.98 1.98
C GLY A 178 2.79 -4.68 3.12
N SER A 179 3.07 -3.39 3.32
CA SER A 179 4.06 -2.87 4.27
C SER A 179 3.75 -1.42 4.63
N PRO A 180 4.06 -0.94 5.85
CA PRO A 180 3.67 0.39 6.28
C PRO A 180 4.56 1.47 5.65
N THR A 181 5.64 1.09 4.94
CA THR A 181 6.49 2.02 4.19
C THR A 181 6.08 2.15 2.72
N ALA A 182 5.00 1.49 2.29
CA ALA A 182 4.48 1.66 0.94
C ALA A 182 4.04 3.11 0.71
N PRO A 183 4.26 3.69 -0.48
CA PRO A 183 3.92 5.10 -0.75
C PRO A 183 2.44 5.46 -0.52
N TRP A 184 1.56 4.47 -0.61
CA TRP A 184 0.11 4.59 -0.48
C TRP A 184 -0.43 4.21 0.90
N ALA A 185 0.43 3.73 1.81
CA ALA A 185 0.03 3.23 3.13
C ALA A 185 -0.39 4.34 4.10
N THR A 186 0.21 5.53 3.96
CA THR A 186 -0.09 6.70 4.79
C THR A 186 -0.06 7.96 3.95
N ILE A 187 -0.81 8.97 4.36
CA ILE A 187 -0.81 10.29 3.72
C ILE A 187 -0.39 11.39 4.70
N ASP A 188 0.18 12.47 4.17
CA ASP A 188 0.45 13.69 4.93
C ASP A 188 -0.85 14.31 5.47
N ARG A 189 -0.78 14.88 6.67
CA ARG A 189 -1.93 15.48 7.37
C ARG A 189 -2.55 16.63 6.57
N GLU A 190 -1.73 17.51 5.99
CA GLU A 190 -2.20 18.66 5.24
C GLU A 190 -2.88 18.23 3.94
N GLU A 191 -2.28 17.28 3.20
CA GLU A 191 -2.92 16.74 2.00
C GLU A 191 -4.23 15.99 2.34
N SER A 192 -4.30 15.28 3.48
CA SER A 192 -5.54 14.63 3.92
C SER A 192 -6.67 15.63 4.18
N ILE A 193 -6.36 16.77 4.85
CA ILE A 193 -7.30 17.88 5.03
C ILE A 193 -7.77 18.40 3.67
N LEU A 194 -6.85 18.65 2.73
CA LEU A 194 -7.18 19.16 1.41
C LEU A 194 -8.09 18.20 0.63
N ARG A 195 -7.85 16.88 0.71
CA ARG A 195 -8.71 15.87 0.09
C ARG A 195 -10.09 15.83 0.72
N GLY A 196 -10.20 15.97 2.04
CA GLY A 196 -11.49 16.12 2.72
C GLY A 196 -12.27 17.35 2.27
N LEU A 197 -11.60 18.48 2.07
CA LEU A 197 -12.24 19.71 1.55
C LEU A 197 -12.66 19.58 0.08
N ARG A 198 -11.86 18.91 -0.76
CA ARG A 198 -12.24 18.59 -2.15
C ARG A 198 -13.48 17.70 -2.20
N LEU A 199 -13.57 16.69 -1.32
CA LEU A 199 -14.78 15.87 -1.18
C LEU A 199 -15.98 16.74 -0.78
N ALA A 200 -15.81 17.62 0.21
CA ALA A 200 -16.85 18.54 0.64
C ALA A 200 -17.36 19.42 -0.52
N GLU A 201 -16.45 19.99 -1.32
CA GLU A 201 -16.79 20.73 -2.53
C GLU A 201 -17.58 19.86 -3.52
N ALA A 202 -17.10 18.64 -3.80
CA ALA A 202 -17.71 17.73 -4.77
C ALA A 202 -19.15 17.33 -4.40
N VAL A 203 -19.48 17.26 -3.11
CA VAL A 203 -20.84 16.96 -2.63
C VAL A 203 -21.65 18.22 -2.29
N GLY A 204 -21.15 19.42 -2.63
CA GLY A 204 -21.88 20.68 -2.43
C GLY A 204 -21.98 21.13 -0.97
N CYS A 205 -21.00 20.79 -0.14
CA CYS A 205 -20.84 21.30 1.22
C CYS A 205 -19.94 22.56 1.25
N PRO A 206 -19.97 23.34 2.35
CA PRO A 206 -18.90 24.29 2.65
C PRO A 206 -17.54 23.57 2.58
N HIS A 207 -16.49 24.24 2.12
CA HIS A 207 -15.21 23.61 1.79
C HIS A 207 -14.00 24.53 2.06
N THR A 208 -14.14 25.47 3.00
CA THR A 208 -13.04 26.32 3.45
C THR A 208 -12.55 25.87 4.83
N LYS A 209 -11.25 25.99 5.09
CA LYS A 209 -10.70 25.70 6.44
C LYS A 209 -11.30 26.60 7.52
N ALA A 210 -11.70 27.82 7.15
CA ALA A 210 -12.30 28.78 8.08
C ALA A 210 -13.68 28.34 8.58
N GLU A 211 -14.38 27.50 7.82
CA GLU A 211 -15.75 27.04 8.10
C GLU A 211 -15.79 25.56 8.51
N MET A 212 -14.69 25.01 9.03
CA MET A 212 -14.54 23.58 9.30
C MET A 212 -15.71 22.93 10.07
N PRO A 213 -16.29 23.55 11.12
CA PRO A 213 -17.48 23.00 11.76
C PRO A 213 -18.67 22.82 10.81
N ALA A 214 -18.91 23.78 9.91
CA ALA A 214 -19.98 23.71 8.92
C ALA A 214 -19.68 22.68 7.81
N VAL A 215 -18.40 22.49 7.45
CA VAL A 215 -17.96 21.41 6.56
C VAL A 215 -18.35 20.05 7.16
N ILE A 216 -17.95 19.80 8.42
CA ILE A 216 -18.19 18.53 9.12
C ILE A 216 -19.68 18.26 9.28
N ASP A 217 -20.46 19.26 9.73
CA ASP A 217 -21.90 19.12 9.92
C ASP A 217 -22.64 18.82 8.60
N CYS A 218 -22.20 19.41 7.50
CA CYS A 218 -22.76 19.12 6.18
C CYS A 218 -22.45 17.69 5.74
N LEU A 219 -21.17 17.27 5.82
CA LEU A 219 -20.73 15.94 5.42
C LEU A 219 -21.44 14.83 6.21
N ARG A 220 -21.64 15.00 7.53
CA ARG A 220 -22.38 14.05 8.37
C ARG A 220 -23.85 13.83 7.94
N ARG A 221 -24.45 14.80 7.25
CA ARG A 221 -25.85 14.70 6.78
C ARG A 221 -25.95 14.14 5.37
N LYS A 222 -24.82 13.96 4.68
CA LYS A 222 -24.80 13.39 3.32
C LYS A 222 -25.06 11.91 3.37
N ASN A 223 -25.63 11.39 2.28
CA ASN A 223 -25.75 9.96 2.13
C ASN A 223 -24.35 9.35 1.99
N ALA A 224 -24.06 8.27 2.72
CA ALA A 224 -22.74 7.66 2.67
C ALA A 224 -22.34 7.17 1.26
N THR A 225 -23.31 6.71 0.44
CA THR A 225 -23.07 6.35 -0.96
C THR A 225 -22.75 7.59 -1.81
N GLU A 226 -23.31 8.76 -1.49
CA GLU A 226 -22.96 10.03 -2.16
C GLU A 226 -21.51 10.42 -1.84
N LEU A 227 -21.08 10.30 -0.58
CA LEU A 227 -19.71 10.59 -0.18
C LEU A 227 -18.70 9.72 -0.94
N VAL A 228 -18.85 8.41 -0.85
CA VAL A 228 -17.85 7.47 -1.40
C VAL A 228 -17.80 7.45 -2.93
N ASN A 229 -18.90 7.86 -3.58
CA ASN A 229 -18.95 8.05 -5.03
C ASN A 229 -18.32 9.36 -5.51
N ASN A 230 -17.87 10.26 -4.62
CA ASN A 230 -17.29 11.55 -4.99
C ASN A 230 -15.88 11.76 -4.42
N GLU A 231 -15.19 10.67 -4.04
CA GLU A 231 -13.83 10.73 -3.45
C GLU A 231 -12.72 10.84 -4.50
N TRP A 232 -12.97 10.33 -5.70
CA TRP A 232 -11.95 10.15 -6.73
C TRP A 232 -11.85 11.37 -7.63
N GLY A 233 -10.77 12.13 -7.45
CA GLY A 233 -10.34 13.21 -8.34
C GLY A 233 -9.20 12.77 -9.26
N THR A 234 -8.30 13.71 -9.59
CA THR A 234 -7.09 13.41 -10.35
C THR A 234 -6.01 12.84 -9.42
N LEU A 235 -5.89 11.52 -9.38
CA LEU A 235 -4.90 10.78 -8.59
C LEU A 235 -4.04 9.91 -9.51
N GLY A 236 -2.78 9.66 -9.12
CA GLY A 236 -1.90 8.73 -9.83
C GLY A 236 -2.27 7.27 -9.60
N ILE A 237 -1.54 6.36 -10.26
CA ILE A 237 -1.68 4.92 -10.01
C ILE A 237 -1.32 4.58 -8.56
N CYS A 238 -2.10 3.67 -7.96
CA CYS A 238 -1.92 3.26 -6.56
C CYS A 238 -1.92 4.43 -5.57
N GLU A 239 -2.63 5.53 -5.86
CA GLU A 239 -2.88 6.61 -4.92
C GLU A 239 -4.35 6.61 -4.50
N PHE A 240 -4.60 6.23 -3.24
CA PHE A 240 -5.95 6.14 -2.71
C PHE A 240 -6.31 7.45 -1.97
N PRO A 241 -7.54 7.97 -2.10
CA PRO A 241 -7.91 9.30 -1.62
C PRO A 241 -7.83 9.43 -0.10
N PHE A 242 -8.41 8.46 0.63
CA PHE A 242 -8.50 8.46 2.09
C PHE A 242 -7.81 7.22 2.64
N VAL A 243 -6.69 7.41 3.33
CA VAL A 243 -5.81 6.36 3.88
C VAL A 243 -5.32 6.80 5.27
N PRO A 244 -4.65 5.93 6.05
CA PRO A 244 -4.11 6.31 7.36
C PRO A 244 -3.27 7.58 7.37
N ILE A 245 -3.30 8.30 8.49
CA ILE A 245 -2.46 9.47 8.79
C ILE A 245 -1.65 9.24 10.07
N ILE A 246 -0.61 10.06 10.28
CA ILE A 246 0.09 10.11 11.57
C ILE A 246 -0.71 11.02 12.51
N ASP A 247 -1.47 10.41 13.42
CA ASP A 247 -2.46 11.08 14.27
C ASP A 247 -1.88 11.54 15.61
N GLY A 248 -0.76 10.98 16.04
CA GLY A 248 -0.22 11.19 17.38
C GLY A 248 -0.79 10.22 18.43
N ALA A 249 -1.63 9.27 18.02
CA ALA A 249 -2.28 8.30 18.90
C ALA A 249 -2.01 6.87 18.47
N ILE A 250 -2.61 6.41 17.36
CA ILE A 250 -2.32 5.07 16.84
C ILE A 250 -0.93 5.01 16.21
N LEU A 251 -0.52 6.09 15.54
CA LEU A 251 0.84 6.32 15.03
C LEU A 251 1.33 7.67 15.54
N ASP A 252 2.33 7.65 16.41
CA ASP A 252 2.97 8.84 16.98
C ASP A 252 4.16 9.35 16.16
N GLU A 253 4.65 8.54 15.21
CA GLU A 253 5.70 8.90 14.28
C GLU A 253 5.52 8.15 12.93
N THR A 254 6.28 8.54 11.90
CA THR A 254 6.20 7.89 10.60
C THR A 254 6.71 6.45 10.65
N PRO A 255 6.15 5.51 9.86
CA PRO A 255 6.63 4.13 9.82
C PRO A 255 8.13 4.00 9.56
N GLN A 256 8.69 4.84 8.67
CA GLN A 256 10.12 4.86 8.37
C GLN A 256 10.95 5.21 9.62
N ARG A 257 10.46 6.15 10.45
CA ARG A 257 11.12 6.54 11.69
C ARG A 257 10.99 5.45 12.76
N SER A 258 9.83 4.84 12.93
CA SER A 258 9.64 3.71 13.85
C SER A 258 10.57 2.55 13.51
N LEU A 259 10.70 2.21 12.22
CA LEU A 259 11.61 1.15 11.78
C LEU A 259 13.08 1.52 12.00
N ALA A 260 13.48 2.75 11.69
CA ALA A 260 14.86 3.22 11.92
C ALA A 260 15.22 3.26 13.42
N ALA A 261 14.30 3.71 14.28
CA ALA A 261 14.45 3.76 15.73
C ALA A 261 14.25 2.39 16.40
N LYS A 262 13.87 1.36 15.64
CA LYS A 262 13.51 0.03 16.15
C LYS A 262 12.32 0.06 17.14
N ASN A 263 11.46 1.06 17.06
CA ASN A 263 10.26 1.23 17.88
C ASN A 263 9.09 0.46 17.27
N PHE A 264 9.06 -0.85 17.49
CA PHE A 264 8.01 -1.74 17.00
C PHE A 264 8.01 -3.04 17.82
N LYS A 265 6.89 -3.77 17.80
CA LYS A 265 6.75 -5.07 18.48
C LYS A 265 7.87 -6.04 18.06
N LYS A 266 8.58 -6.61 19.02
CA LYS A 266 9.57 -7.68 18.77
C LYS A 266 8.86 -9.01 18.76
N THR A 267 8.64 -9.56 17.57
CA THR A 267 7.99 -10.85 17.36
C THR A 267 8.40 -11.45 16.02
N ASN A 268 8.07 -12.72 15.82
CA ASN A 268 8.22 -13.39 14.54
C ASN A 268 7.21 -12.82 13.53
N ILE A 269 7.66 -12.66 12.29
CA ILE A 269 6.82 -12.23 11.18
C ILE A 269 6.95 -13.16 9.98
N MET A 270 5.87 -13.32 9.22
CA MET A 270 5.88 -13.97 7.91
C MET A 270 5.33 -12.99 6.88
N MET A 271 5.94 -12.90 5.70
CA MET A 271 5.49 -11.97 4.68
C MET A 271 5.98 -12.36 3.29
N GLY A 272 5.46 -11.73 2.25
CA GLY A 272 5.89 -12.00 0.89
C GLY A 272 5.19 -11.14 -0.15
N SER A 273 5.48 -11.45 -1.41
CA SER A 273 4.92 -10.79 -2.58
C SER A 273 4.64 -11.80 -3.69
N ASN A 274 3.83 -11.39 -4.65
CA ASN A 274 3.52 -12.12 -5.88
C ASN A 274 4.42 -11.62 -7.02
N THR A 275 4.48 -12.35 -8.13
CA THR A 275 5.39 -11.97 -9.24
C THR A 275 4.92 -10.76 -10.05
N GLU A 276 3.61 -10.58 -10.20
CA GLU A 276 2.98 -9.53 -11.02
C GLU A 276 2.05 -8.63 -10.18
N GLU A 277 2.60 -8.00 -9.14
CA GLU A 277 1.84 -7.10 -8.25
C GLU A 277 1.27 -5.86 -8.96
N GLY A 278 1.85 -5.45 -10.09
CA GLY A 278 1.50 -4.20 -10.75
C GLY A 278 0.31 -4.31 -11.69
N TYR A 279 0.15 -5.44 -12.38
CA TYR A 279 -0.83 -5.57 -13.46
C TYR A 279 -2.26 -5.27 -13.06
N TYR A 280 -2.70 -5.72 -11.88
CA TYR A 280 -4.04 -5.43 -11.39
C TYR A 280 -4.32 -3.91 -11.40
N PHE A 281 -3.40 -3.09 -10.91
CA PHE A 281 -3.59 -1.64 -10.85
C PHE A 281 -3.45 -0.96 -12.21
N ILE A 282 -2.55 -1.46 -13.05
CA ILE A 282 -2.32 -0.92 -14.40
C ILE A 282 -3.55 -1.13 -15.29
N ILE A 283 -4.20 -2.30 -15.20
CA ILE A 283 -5.42 -2.63 -15.95
C ILE A 283 -6.55 -1.64 -15.65
N TYR A 284 -6.69 -1.20 -14.41
CA TYR A 284 -7.72 -0.24 -13.99
C TYR A 284 -7.34 1.22 -14.24
N TYR A 285 -6.05 1.51 -14.38
CA TYR A 285 -5.54 2.88 -14.55
C TYR A 285 -5.30 3.25 -16.02
N LEU A 286 -4.64 2.38 -16.79
CA LEU A 286 -4.33 2.56 -18.21
C LEU A 286 -5.26 1.74 -19.10
N THR A 287 -6.58 1.94 -18.96
CA THR A 287 -7.63 1.09 -19.56
C THR A 287 -7.55 0.98 -21.09
N GLU A 288 -7.06 2.01 -21.78
CA GLU A 288 -6.91 2.02 -23.24
C GLU A 288 -5.75 1.15 -23.72
N LEU A 289 -4.66 1.11 -22.94
CA LEU A 289 -3.43 0.37 -23.26
C LEU A 289 -3.53 -1.09 -22.78
N PHE A 290 -4.10 -1.30 -21.59
CA PHE A 290 -4.24 -2.61 -20.96
C PHE A 290 -5.69 -3.09 -20.98
N ARG A 291 -6.12 -3.49 -22.17
CA ARG A 291 -7.46 -4.06 -22.38
C ARG A 291 -7.52 -5.46 -21.80
N LYS A 292 -8.71 -5.87 -21.35
CA LYS A 292 -8.97 -7.24 -20.84
C LYS A 292 -9.15 -8.23 -22.01
N GLU A 293 -8.07 -8.42 -22.75
CA GLU A 293 -7.92 -9.27 -23.94
C GLU A 293 -6.59 -10.04 -23.84
N GLU A 294 -6.42 -11.15 -24.57
CA GLU A 294 -5.18 -11.95 -24.54
C GLU A 294 -4.02 -11.27 -25.28
N ASP A 295 -4.31 -10.57 -26.38
CA ASP A 295 -3.30 -9.97 -27.25
C ASP A 295 -2.98 -8.51 -26.84
N VAL A 296 -2.33 -8.36 -25.68
CA VAL A 296 -1.84 -7.05 -25.20
C VAL A 296 -0.33 -6.96 -25.37
N TYR A 297 0.08 -5.96 -26.15
CA TYR A 297 1.46 -5.66 -26.54
C TYR A 297 1.69 -4.16 -26.32
N VAL A 298 2.87 -3.78 -25.83
CA VAL A 298 3.19 -2.37 -25.57
C VAL A 298 4.40 -1.97 -26.41
N SER A 299 4.18 -1.13 -27.42
CA SER A 299 5.29 -0.61 -28.23
C SER A 299 6.25 0.24 -27.38
N ARG A 300 7.46 0.47 -27.88
CA ARG A 300 8.44 1.29 -27.17
C ARG A 300 7.95 2.72 -26.91
N GLU A 301 7.20 3.30 -27.84
CA GLU A 301 6.62 4.63 -27.70
C GLU A 301 5.54 4.66 -26.59
N GLU A 302 4.64 3.69 -26.60
CA GLU A 302 3.62 3.53 -25.55
C GLU A 302 4.25 3.29 -24.18
N TYR A 303 5.31 2.49 -24.10
CA TYR A 303 6.08 2.28 -22.87
C TYR A 303 6.64 3.59 -22.31
N LEU A 304 7.31 4.41 -23.14
CA LEU A 304 7.89 5.68 -22.68
C LEU A 304 6.80 6.67 -22.22
N LYS A 305 5.63 6.65 -22.88
CA LYS A 305 4.46 7.43 -22.46
C LYS A 305 3.91 6.92 -21.13
N ALA A 306 3.72 5.61 -20.99
CA ALA A 306 3.24 4.96 -19.78
C ALA A 306 4.17 5.21 -18.59
N VAL A 307 5.49 5.16 -18.76
CA VAL A 307 6.45 5.50 -17.69
C VAL A 307 6.21 6.91 -17.15
N ARG A 308 5.89 7.88 -18.03
CA ARG A 308 5.58 9.25 -17.61
C ARG A 308 4.26 9.34 -16.84
N GLU A 309 3.24 8.61 -17.28
CA GLU A 309 1.90 8.60 -16.66
C GLU A 309 1.88 7.88 -15.32
N LEU A 310 2.63 6.78 -15.19
CA LEU A 310 2.76 5.99 -13.96
C LEU A 310 3.68 6.64 -12.93
N ASN A 311 4.57 7.55 -13.35
CA ASN A 311 5.52 8.24 -12.49
C ASN A 311 5.42 9.77 -12.69
N PRO A 312 4.27 10.39 -12.37
CA PRO A 312 4.02 11.79 -12.72
C PRO A 312 4.85 12.77 -11.87
N TYR A 313 5.23 12.40 -10.64
CA TYR A 313 5.85 13.30 -9.65
C TYR A 313 7.38 13.39 -9.73
N VAL A 314 8.02 12.58 -10.58
CA VAL A 314 9.47 12.61 -10.74
C VAL A 314 9.90 13.53 -11.88
N ASN A 315 11.08 14.14 -11.73
CA ASN A 315 11.67 14.96 -12.77
C ASN A 315 12.15 14.12 -13.98
N ASN A 316 12.52 14.80 -15.08
CA ASN A 316 12.94 14.10 -16.30
C ASN A 316 14.18 13.21 -16.11
N VAL A 317 15.14 13.61 -15.27
CA VAL A 317 16.36 12.83 -15.03
C VAL A 317 16.03 11.52 -14.31
N ALA A 318 15.19 11.59 -13.28
CA ALA A 318 14.68 10.43 -12.57
C ALA A 318 13.85 9.51 -13.50
N ARG A 319 13.03 10.07 -14.42
CA ARG A 319 12.33 9.25 -15.43
C ARG A 319 13.28 8.49 -16.35
N GLN A 320 14.37 9.11 -16.81
CA GLN A 320 15.36 8.41 -17.64
C GLN A 320 16.02 7.25 -16.87
N ALA A 321 16.27 7.42 -15.57
CA ALA A 321 16.76 6.34 -14.73
C ALA A 321 15.75 5.17 -14.61
N ILE A 322 14.45 5.46 -14.48
CA ILE A 322 13.40 4.43 -14.45
C ILE A 322 13.36 3.68 -15.78
N VAL A 323 13.36 4.40 -16.92
CA VAL A 323 13.41 3.80 -18.25
C VAL A 323 14.63 2.88 -18.38
N PHE A 324 15.79 3.31 -17.90
CA PHE A 324 17.02 2.52 -17.96
C PHE A 324 16.95 1.25 -17.12
N GLU A 325 16.46 1.32 -15.88
CA GLU A 325 16.40 0.17 -14.98
C GLU A 325 15.40 -0.90 -15.46
N TYR A 326 14.30 -0.48 -16.09
CA TYR A 326 13.19 -1.36 -16.48
C TYR A 326 13.15 -1.73 -17.97
N THR A 327 14.14 -1.34 -18.77
CA THR A 327 14.24 -1.80 -20.16
C THR A 327 14.98 -3.13 -20.24
N ASP A 328 14.43 -4.12 -20.96
CA ASP A 328 15.23 -5.26 -21.42
C ASP A 328 16.20 -4.78 -22.51
N TRP A 329 17.45 -4.53 -22.12
CA TRP A 329 18.48 -4.04 -23.03
C TRP A 329 18.95 -5.07 -24.06
N ALA A 330 18.58 -6.35 -23.91
CA ALA A 330 18.81 -7.35 -24.97
C ALA A 330 17.85 -7.13 -26.15
N ASN A 331 16.59 -6.77 -25.87
CA ASN A 331 15.57 -6.50 -26.88
C ASN A 331 14.71 -5.27 -26.50
N PRO A 332 15.24 -4.03 -26.64
CA PRO A 332 14.58 -2.83 -26.10
C PRO A 332 13.19 -2.52 -26.68
N ASP A 333 12.95 -2.95 -27.91
CA ASP A 333 11.69 -2.73 -28.63
C ASP A 333 10.74 -3.93 -28.56
N ASP A 334 11.08 -4.99 -27.82
CA ASP A 334 10.20 -6.14 -27.63
C ASP A 334 8.90 -5.70 -26.94
N PRO A 335 7.73 -5.86 -27.58
CA PRO A 335 6.49 -5.37 -27.02
C PRO A 335 6.03 -6.14 -25.77
N ILE A 336 6.47 -7.38 -25.61
CA ILE A 336 6.19 -8.20 -24.42
C ILE A 336 7.06 -7.72 -23.25
N GLY A 337 8.37 -7.59 -23.45
CA GLY A 337 9.29 -7.07 -22.46
C GLY A 337 8.92 -5.66 -21.98
N ASN A 338 8.50 -4.78 -22.88
CA ASN A 338 8.01 -3.45 -22.51
C ASN A 338 6.72 -3.49 -21.69
N ARG A 339 5.79 -4.41 -21.98
CA ARG A 339 4.57 -4.63 -21.18
C ARG A 339 4.91 -5.11 -19.77
N ASP A 340 5.74 -6.15 -19.66
CA ASP A 340 6.15 -6.75 -18.40
C ASP A 340 6.99 -5.79 -17.54
N ALA A 341 7.73 -4.88 -18.18
CA ALA A 341 8.45 -3.80 -17.49
C ALA A 341 7.51 -2.85 -16.74
N LEU A 342 6.33 -2.54 -17.28
CA LEU A 342 5.35 -1.67 -16.62
C LEU A 342 4.79 -2.33 -15.36
N ASP A 343 4.47 -3.63 -15.40
CA ASP A 343 4.12 -4.39 -14.20
C ASP A 343 5.23 -4.29 -13.15
N LYS A 344 6.48 -4.59 -13.55
CA LYS A 344 7.57 -4.67 -12.60
C LYS A 344 7.88 -3.32 -11.96
N MET A 345 7.80 -2.19 -12.67
CA MET A 345 8.05 -0.88 -12.03
C MET A 345 6.98 -0.52 -11.01
N VAL A 346 5.71 -0.80 -11.32
CA VAL A 346 4.58 -0.55 -10.40
C VAL A 346 4.64 -1.50 -9.21
N GLY A 347 4.77 -2.80 -9.48
CA GLY A 347 4.85 -3.84 -8.45
C GLY A 347 6.04 -3.67 -7.50
N ASP A 348 7.22 -3.34 -8.06
CA ASP A 348 8.41 -3.09 -7.25
C ASP A 348 8.24 -1.86 -6.36
N TYR A 349 7.81 -0.71 -6.92
CA TYR A 349 7.73 0.54 -6.18
C TYR A 349 6.62 0.55 -5.13
N HIS A 350 5.44 0.02 -5.46
CA HIS A 350 4.28 0.07 -4.57
C HIS A 350 4.19 -1.11 -3.60
N PHE A 351 4.79 -2.27 -3.90
CA PHE A 351 4.62 -3.50 -3.10
C PHE A 351 5.95 -4.16 -2.73
N THR A 352 6.59 -4.87 -3.66
CA THR A 352 7.70 -5.80 -3.39
C THR A 352 8.88 -5.14 -2.65
N CYS A 353 9.26 -3.92 -3.03
CA CYS A 353 10.38 -3.24 -2.37
C CYS A 353 10.05 -2.80 -0.94
N ASN A 354 8.78 -2.53 -0.64
CA ASN A 354 8.33 -2.11 0.70
C ASN A 354 8.21 -3.32 1.63
N VAL A 355 7.77 -4.47 1.10
CA VAL A 355 7.80 -5.78 1.78
C VAL A 355 9.24 -6.14 2.15
N ASN A 356 10.18 -6.02 1.20
CA ASN A 356 11.61 -6.25 1.45
C ASN A 356 12.19 -5.31 2.52
N GLU A 357 11.82 -4.03 2.50
CA GLU A 357 12.28 -3.05 3.49
C GLU A 357 11.88 -3.48 4.90
N LEU A 358 10.60 -3.79 5.11
CA LEU A 358 10.08 -4.19 6.42
C LEU A 358 10.73 -5.49 6.91
N ALA A 359 10.83 -6.50 6.04
CA ALA A 359 11.49 -7.77 6.37
C ALA A 359 12.94 -7.57 6.79
N HIS A 360 13.69 -6.75 6.03
CA HIS A 360 15.08 -6.45 6.34
C HIS A 360 15.21 -5.74 7.70
N ARG A 361 14.39 -4.72 7.96
CA ARG A 361 14.40 -3.98 9.24
C ARG A 361 14.04 -4.84 10.44
N TYR A 362 13.12 -5.80 10.29
CA TYR A 362 12.81 -6.76 11.35
C TYR A 362 13.97 -7.73 11.59
N ALA A 363 14.56 -8.29 10.53
CA ALA A 363 15.68 -9.23 10.63
C ALA A 363 16.92 -8.59 11.28
N GLU A 364 17.18 -7.29 11.03
CA GLU A 364 18.27 -6.51 11.68
C GLU A 364 18.14 -6.42 13.21
N THR A 365 16.99 -6.77 13.77
CA THR A 365 16.74 -6.75 15.23
C THR A 365 16.75 -8.13 15.88
N GLY A 366 17.10 -9.18 15.13
CA GLY A 366 17.18 -10.55 15.65
C GLY A 366 15.85 -11.28 15.75
N ASN A 367 14.76 -10.71 15.23
CA ASN A 367 13.47 -11.39 15.09
C ASN A 367 13.56 -12.45 13.99
N ASN A 368 12.78 -13.53 14.10
CA ASN A 368 12.64 -14.47 12.98
C ASN A 368 11.69 -13.90 11.93
N VAL A 369 12.16 -13.86 10.69
CA VAL A 369 11.40 -13.40 9.53
C VAL A 369 11.30 -14.56 8.55
N TYR A 370 10.12 -14.81 7.99
CA TYR A 370 9.93 -15.80 6.94
C TYR A 370 9.38 -15.10 5.70
N MET A 371 10.18 -15.08 4.62
CA MET A 371 9.80 -14.44 3.37
C MET A 371 9.33 -15.48 2.35
N TYR A 372 8.24 -15.21 1.64
CA TYR A 372 7.85 -15.98 0.44
C TYR A 372 7.87 -15.12 -0.83
N TYR A 373 7.93 -15.81 -1.97
CA TYR A 373 7.62 -15.25 -3.28
C TYR A 373 6.66 -16.19 -4.01
N PHE A 374 5.42 -15.77 -4.19
CA PHE A 374 4.36 -16.60 -4.76
C PHE A 374 4.41 -16.52 -6.29
N LYS A 375 4.45 -17.69 -6.94
CA LYS A 375 4.68 -17.83 -8.40
C LYS A 375 3.70 -18.79 -9.06
N HIS A 376 2.52 -19.00 -8.49
CA HIS A 376 1.56 -19.94 -9.04
C HIS A 376 0.35 -19.21 -9.61
N ARG A 377 0.16 -19.34 -10.93
CA ARG A 377 -1.05 -18.90 -11.62
C ARG A 377 -2.06 -20.03 -11.62
N SER A 378 -3.26 -19.79 -11.09
CA SER A 378 -4.32 -20.80 -11.09
C SER A 378 -4.70 -21.23 -12.51
N ALA A 379 -4.95 -22.52 -12.72
CA ALA A 379 -5.33 -23.06 -14.04
C ALA A 379 -6.64 -22.45 -14.55
N GLY A 380 -7.57 -22.15 -13.64
CA GLY A 380 -8.85 -21.49 -13.93
C GLY A 380 -8.84 -19.97 -13.76
N ASN A 381 -7.67 -19.31 -13.69
CA ASN A 381 -7.61 -17.86 -13.52
C ASN A 381 -8.35 -17.16 -14.68
N PRO A 382 -9.38 -16.34 -14.40
CA PRO A 382 -10.23 -15.75 -15.44
C PRO A 382 -9.57 -14.59 -16.19
N TRP A 383 -8.51 -14.00 -15.64
CA TRP A 383 -7.78 -12.89 -16.26
C TRP A 383 -6.96 -13.35 -17.46
N PRO A 384 -6.62 -12.46 -18.41
CA PRO A 384 -5.78 -12.82 -19.54
C PRO A 384 -4.46 -13.49 -19.11
N SER A 385 -3.95 -14.43 -19.90
CA SER A 385 -2.77 -15.24 -19.54
C SER A 385 -1.51 -14.42 -19.22
N TRP A 386 -1.33 -13.29 -19.89
CA TRP A 386 -0.20 -12.39 -19.68
C TRP A 386 -0.17 -11.69 -18.32
N THR A 387 -1.28 -11.69 -17.59
CA THR A 387 -1.36 -11.08 -16.25
C THR A 387 -0.53 -11.83 -15.20
N GLY A 388 -0.07 -13.04 -15.52
CA GLY A 388 0.81 -13.80 -14.62
C GLY A 388 0.14 -14.14 -13.30
N VAL A 389 0.83 -13.84 -12.19
CA VAL A 389 0.37 -14.06 -10.81
C VAL A 389 0.17 -12.71 -10.14
N MET A 390 -1.08 -12.25 -10.14
CA MET A 390 -1.43 -10.88 -9.76
C MET A 390 -1.50 -10.68 -8.25
N HIS A 391 -1.61 -9.41 -7.85
CA HIS A 391 -1.92 -8.99 -6.48
C HIS A 391 -3.16 -9.71 -5.93
N GLY A 392 -3.01 -10.43 -4.81
CA GLY A 392 -4.08 -11.16 -4.13
C GLY A 392 -4.32 -12.61 -4.60
N ASP A 393 -3.64 -13.10 -5.64
CA ASP A 393 -3.84 -14.48 -6.17
C ASP A 393 -3.52 -15.58 -5.14
N GLU A 394 -2.70 -15.29 -4.13
CA GLU A 394 -2.31 -16.26 -3.10
C GLU A 394 -3.42 -16.51 -2.05
N ILE A 395 -4.37 -15.57 -1.92
CA ILE A 395 -5.45 -15.60 -0.93
C ILE A 395 -6.26 -16.90 -1.06
N ASN A 396 -6.66 -17.26 -2.29
CA ASN A 396 -7.46 -18.46 -2.56
C ASN A 396 -6.80 -19.72 -1.97
N TYR A 397 -5.47 -19.81 -2.05
CA TYR A 397 -4.70 -20.94 -1.53
C TYR A 397 -4.54 -20.90 -0.01
N VAL A 398 -4.41 -19.71 0.59
CA VAL A 398 -4.32 -19.53 2.05
C VAL A 398 -5.64 -19.88 2.74
N PHE A 399 -6.79 -19.56 2.16
CA PHE A 399 -8.10 -19.86 2.73
C PHE A 399 -8.62 -21.27 2.38
N GLY A 400 -7.95 -21.98 1.48
CA GLY A 400 -8.31 -23.35 1.13
C GLY A 400 -9.41 -23.47 0.07
N GLU A 401 -9.64 -22.44 -0.74
CA GLU A 401 -10.63 -22.52 -1.83
C GLU A 401 -10.38 -23.71 -2.78
N PRO A 402 -9.12 -24.09 -3.11
CA PRO A 402 -8.85 -25.28 -3.92
C PRO A 402 -9.42 -26.59 -3.39
N LEU A 403 -9.67 -26.70 -2.08
CA LEU A 403 -10.24 -27.91 -1.48
C LEU A 403 -11.74 -28.05 -1.72
N ASP A 404 -12.43 -27.02 -2.24
CA ASP A 404 -13.82 -27.15 -2.66
C ASP A 404 -13.90 -27.84 -4.04
N PRO A 405 -14.40 -29.09 -4.11
CA PRO A 405 -14.44 -29.83 -5.38
C PRO A 405 -15.35 -29.18 -6.43
N ARG A 406 -16.23 -28.24 -6.03
CA ARG A 406 -17.11 -27.51 -6.95
C ARG A 406 -16.39 -26.41 -7.73
N LYS A 407 -15.20 -25.99 -7.29
CA LYS A 407 -14.43 -24.88 -7.87
C LYS A 407 -13.48 -25.31 -9.00
N GLY A 408 -13.28 -26.62 -9.21
CA GLY A 408 -12.56 -27.15 -10.38
C GLY A 408 -11.05 -26.94 -10.37
N TYR A 409 -10.42 -26.75 -9.20
CA TYR A 409 -8.96 -26.70 -9.07
C TYR A 409 -8.33 -28.06 -9.37
N THR A 410 -7.10 -28.03 -9.89
CA THR A 410 -6.34 -29.24 -10.19
C THR A 410 -5.86 -29.93 -8.91
N PRO A 411 -5.60 -31.25 -8.92
CA PRO A 411 -5.08 -31.96 -7.74
C PRO A 411 -3.77 -31.37 -7.19
N HIS A 412 -2.94 -30.81 -8.06
CA HIS A 412 -1.69 -30.17 -7.67
C HIS A 412 -1.90 -28.81 -6.98
N GLU A 413 -2.95 -28.07 -7.36
CA GLU A 413 -3.36 -26.83 -6.67
C GLU A 413 -3.94 -27.11 -5.29
N VAL A 414 -4.68 -28.21 -5.15
CA VAL A 414 -5.14 -28.70 -3.85
C VAL A 414 -3.95 -28.96 -2.93
N GLU A 415 -2.92 -29.65 -3.41
CA GLU A 415 -1.71 -29.91 -2.63
C GLU A 415 -0.94 -28.63 -2.28
N LEU A 416 -0.83 -27.68 -3.23
CA LEU A 416 -0.24 -26.37 -2.96
C LEU A 416 -0.99 -25.64 -1.84
N SER A 417 -2.33 -25.63 -1.89
CA SER A 417 -3.16 -24.99 -0.88
C SER A 417 -3.02 -25.66 0.49
N ARG A 418 -3.04 -27.00 0.56
CA ARG A 418 -2.78 -27.74 1.82
C ARG A 418 -1.44 -27.37 2.42
N ARG A 419 -0.39 -27.30 1.60
CA ARG A 419 0.95 -26.89 2.05
C ARG A 419 0.98 -25.44 2.55
N MET A 420 0.31 -24.52 1.86
CA MET A 420 0.24 -23.11 2.28
C MET A 420 -0.56 -22.93 3.56
N MET A 421 -1.74 -23.53 3.68
CA MET A 421 -2.53 -23.53 4.91
C MET A 421 -1.73 -24.06 6.09
N ARG A 422 -1.00 -25.17 5.90
CA ARG A 422 -0.11 -25.72 6.92
C ARG A 422 0.98 -24.75 7.34
N TYR A 423 1.65 -24.06 6.40
CA TYR A 423 2.66 -23.06 6.75
C TYR A 423 2.08 -21.89 7.55
N TRP A 424 0.92 -21.35 7.14
CA TRP A 424 0.26 -20.25 7.83
C TRP A 424 -0.18 -20.66 9.24
N ALA A 425 -0.77 -21.85 9.39
CA ALA A 425 -1.21 -22.36 10.67
C ALA A 425 -0.05 -22.74 11.60
N ASN A 426 1.00 -23.38 11.08
CA ASN A 426 2.21 -23.69 11.85
C ASN A 426 2.89 -22.42 12.34
N PHE A 427 3.00 -21.41 11.47
CA PHE A 427 3.48 -20.10 11.88
C PHE A 427 2.61 -19.55 13.00
N ALA A 428 1.29 -19.47 12.83
CA ALA A 428 0.40 -18.94 13.86
C ALA A 428 0.44 -19.71 15.19
N LYS A 429 0.74 -21.02 15.16
CA LYS A 429 0.84 -21.87 16.35
C LYS A 429 2.19 -21.75 17.06
N THR A 430 3.29 -21.74 16.32
CA THR A 430 4.65 -21.94 16.86
C THR A 430 5.62 -20.80 16.58
N GLY A 431 5.24 -19.89 15.68
CA GLY A 431 6.10 -18.84 15.15
C GLY A 431 7.09 -19.31 14.08
N ASN A 432 6.97 -20.54 13.59
CA ASN A 432 7.79 -21.10 12.51
C ASN A 432 6.89 -21.84 11.52
N PRO A 433 6.85 -21.46 10.22
CA PRO A 433 5.95 -22.08 9.26
C PRO A 433 6.27 -23.56 9.03
N SER A 434 7.54 -23.97 9.16
CA SER A 434 7.93 -25.36 8.94
C SER A 434 7.75 -26.27 10.15
N LYS A 435 7.39 -25.75 11.33
CA LYS A 435 7.31 -26.54 12.56
C LYS A 435 5.87 -26.61 13.08
N SER A 436 5.35 -27.84 13.16
CA SER A 436 4.07 -28.15 13.76
C SER A 436 4.12 -28.08 15.30
N GLU A 437 2.96 -28.01 15.94
CA GLU A 437 2.80 -27.98 17.41
C GLU A 437 3.40 -29.20 18.12
N ASP A 438 3.33 -30.38 17.48
CA ASP A 438 3.90 -31.64 17.98
C ASP A 438 5.42 -31.74 17.78
N GLY A 439 6.04 -30.73 17.18
CA GLY A 439 7.47 -30.67 16.89
C GLY A 439 7.88 -31.32 15.58
N THR A 440 6.93 -31.84 14.79
CA THR A 440 7.21 -32.37 13.44
C THR A 440 7.51 -31.25 12.45
N TRP A 441 8.32 -31.56 11.45
CA TRP A 441 8.70 -30.62 10.40
C TRP A 441 7.95 -30.89 9.09
N THR A 442 7.64 -29.84 8.35
CA THR A 442 7.16 -29.95 6.97
C THR A 442 8.23 -30.56 6.06
N ALA A 443 7.81 -31.24 4.98
CA ALA A 443 8.73 -31.90 4.06
C ALA A 443 9.73 -30.92 3.41
N THR A 444 9.27 -29.73 3.07
CA THR A 444 10.11 -28.63 2.62
C THR A 444 10.39 -27.71 3.80
N TYR A 445 11.66 -27.43 4.05
CA TYR A 445 12.08 -26.45 5.05
C TYR A 445 11.97 -25.03 4.49
N TRP A 446 11.35 -24.13 5.24
CA TRP A 446 11.27 -22.71 4.95
C TRP A 446 12.37 -21.98 5.73
N PRO A 447 13.40 -21.46 5.05
CA PRO A 447 14.51 -20.80 5.72
C PRO A 447 14.10 -19.47 6.35
N VAL A 448 14.73 -19.14 7.48
CA VAL A 448 14.62 -17.82 8.09
C VAL A 448 15.28 -16.80 7.15
N HIS A 449 14.57 -15.72 6.85
CA HIS A 449 15.08 -14.55 6.14
C HIS A 449 16.00 -13.76 7.07
N THR A 450 17.31 -13.99 6.96
CA THR A 450 18.28 -13.31 7.81
C THR A 450 18.64 -11.93 7.24
N ALA A 451 19.17 -11.03 8.08
CA ALA A 451 19.56 -9.68 7.64
C ALA A 451 20.59 -9.67 6.50
N TYR A 452 21.47 -10.69 6.47
CA TYR A 452 22.54 -10.86 5.49
C TYR A 452 22.15 -11.80 4.34
N GLY A 453 21.52 -12.94 4.67
CA GLY A 453 21.18 -13.98 3.71
C GLY A 453 19.99 -13.61 2.83
N ARG A 454 18.99 -12.93 3.43
CA ARG A 454 17.75 -12.47 2.80
C ARG A 454 17.02 -13.58 2.05
N GLU A 455 17.02 -14.77 2.64
CA GLU A 455 16.39 -15.96 2.07
C GLU A 455 14.88 -15.78 1.91
N TYR A 456 14.30 -16.31 0.83
CA TYR A 456 12.86 -16.46 0.69
C TYR A 456 12.53 -17.84 0.11
N LEU A 457 11.34 -18.36 0.40
CA LEU A 457 10.82 -19.59 -0.20
C LEU A 457 9.91 -19.28 -1.40
N THR A 458 10.14 -19.94 -2.53
CA THR A 458 9.21 -19.89 -3.66
C THR A 458 7.98 -20.76 -3.36
N LEU A 459 6.79 -20.18 -3.48
CA LEU A 459 5.53 -20.89 -3.35
C LEU A 459 4.92 -21.10 -4.74
N ALA A 460 5.07 -22.32 -5.27
CA ALA A 460 4.42 -22.78 -6.49
C ALA A 460 4.23 -24.30 -6.50
N ILE A 461 3.39 -24.84 -7.39
CA ILE A 461 3.16 -26.29 -7.49
C ILE A 461 4.46 -27.07 -7.69
N ASN A 462 5.24 -26.69 -8.71
CA ASN A 462 6.43 -27.42 -9.13
C ASN A 462 7.75 -26.81 -8.62
N SER A 463 7.68 -25.88 -7.65
CA SER A 463 8.88 -25.27 -7.09
C SER A 463 8.73 -25.06 -5.58
N SER A 464 9.82 -25.37 -4.89
CA SER A 464 10.05 -25.05 -3.49
C SER A 464 11.44 -24.45 -3.31
N GLU A 465 11.94 -23.80 -4.37
CA GLU A 465 13.28 -23.25 -4.40
C GLU A 465 13.43 -22.09 -3.42
N THR A 466 14.57 -22.07 -2.74
CA THR A 466 14.98 -20.92 -1.92
C THR A 466 15.76 -19.94 -2.80
N GLY A 467 15.36 -18.67 -2.76
CA GLY A 467 16.09 -17.57 -3.38
C GLY A 467 16.59 -16.55 -2.36
N ARG A 468 17.17 -15.44 -2.85
CA ARG A 468 17.58 -14.29 -2.04
C ARG A 468 16.92 -13.01 -2.52
N GLY A 469 16.34 -12.23 -1.62
CA GLY A 469 15.58 -11.02 -1.94
C GLY A 469 14.10 -11.15 -1.56
N PRO A 470 13.15 -11.11 -2.52
CA PRO A 470 13.36 -11.12 -3.99
C PRO A 470 13.78 -9.75 -4.56
N ARG A 471 14.24 -9.71 -5.83
CA ARG A 471 14.46 -8.47 -6.62
C ARG A 471 15.35 -7.40 -5.95
N LEU A 472 16.44 -7.81 -5.29
CA LEU A 472 17.30 -6.90 -4.52
C LEU A 472 17.93 -5.75 -5.33
N LYS A 473 18.18 -5.93 -6.63
CA LYS A 473 18.70 -4.87 -7.51
C LYS A 473 17.67 -3.75 -7.65
N GLN A 474 16.43 -4.08 -7.99
CA GLN A 474 15.34 -3.10 -8.15
C GLN A 474 14.96 -2.48 -6.81
N TYR A 475 15.00 -3.26 -5.72
CA TYR A 475 14.91 -2.72 -4.37
C TYR A 475 15.97 -1.63 -4.09
N ALA A 476 17.24 -1.89 -4.42
CA ALA A 476 18.30 -0.90 -4.26
C ALA A 476 18.10 0.32 -5.16
N PHE A 477 17.58 0.14 -6.38
CA PHE A 477 17.22 1.22 -7.27
C PHE A 477 16.21 2.18 -6.61
N TRP A 478 15.05 1.67 -6.18
CA TRP A 478 13.98 2.49 -5.60
C TRP A 478 14.31 3.05 -4.21
N LYS A 479 15.00 2.28 -3.36
CA LYS A 479 15.22 2.66 -1.95
C LYS A 479 16.56 3.35 -1.69
N LYS A 480 17.49 3.35 -2.65
CA LYS A 480 18.81 3.99 -2.52
C LYS A 480 19.15 4.93 -3.67
N TYR A 481 19.18 4.43 -4.90
CA TYR A 481 19.68 5.19 -6.04
C TYR A 481 18.74 6.35 -6.44
N LEU A 482 17.47 6.05 -6.72
CA LEU A 482 16.52 7.04 -7.22
C LEU A 482 16.28 8.20 -6.24
N PRO A 483 16.12 7.98 -4.91
CA PRO A 483 15.97 9.07 -3.96
C PRO A 483 17.18 10.03 -3.94
N GLN A 484 18.40 9.50 -4.03
CA GLN A 484 19.61 10.32 -4.09
C GLN A 484 19.68 11.12 -5.40
N LEU A 485 19.35 10.48 -6.52
CA LEU A 485 19.31 11.15 -7.83
C LEU A 485 18.30 12.32 -7.83
N ILE A 486 17.11 12.12 -7.27
CA ILE A 486 16.09 13.18 -7.15
C ILE A 486 16.62 14.32 -6.27
N ALA A 487 17.23 14.02 -5.13
CA ALA A 487 17.80 15.03 -4.24
C ALA A 487 18.89 15.89 -4.91
N MET A 488 19.73 15.29 -5.78
CA MET A 488 20.80 15.99 -6.50
C MET A 488 20.29 16.81 -7.70
N THR A 489 19.13 16.45 -8.26
CA THR A 489 18.59 17.05 -9.50
C THR A 489 17.40 17.98 -9.26
N THR A 490 16.89 18.03 -8.04
CA THR A 490 15.87 19.01 -7.64
C THR A 490 16.55 20.37 -7.43
N PRO A 491 16.09 21.44 -8.12
CA PRO A 491 16.66 22.77 -7.93
C PRO A 491 16.58 23.19 -6.45
N GLN A 492 17.71 23.57 -5.86
CA GLN A 492 17.71 24.23 -4.55
C GLN A 492 16.99 25.58 -4.69
N PRO A 493 16.14 26.00 -3.73
CA PRO A 493 15.62 27.36 -3.72
C PRO A 493 16.79 28.34 -3.77
N ALA A 494 16.67 29.39 -4.59
CA ALA A 494 17.63 30.48 -4.55
C ALA A 494 17.68 31.02 -3.10
N PRO A 495 18.87 31.30 -2.53
CA PRO A 495 18.94 31.90 -1.21
C PRO A 495 18.13 33.20 -1.22
N GLU A 496 17.20 33.34 -0.27
CA GLU A 496 16.46 34.58 -0.11
C GLU A 496 17.47 35.73 0.01
N PRO A 497 17.32 36.82 -0.77
CA PRO A 497 18.16 37.99 -0.59
C PRO A 497 18.01 38.48 0.85
N PRO A 498 19.12 38.84 1.53
CA PRO A 498 19.07 39.23 2.93
C PRO A 498 18.05 40.37 3.10
N ALA A 499 17.11 40.18 4.02
CA ALA A 499 16.13 41.19 4.37
C ALA A 499 16.87 42.49 4.69
N CYS A 500 16.58 43.55 3.94
CA CYS A 500 17.09 44.87 4.23
C CYS A 500 16.55 45.31 5.58
N VAL A 501 17.38 45.20 6.62
CA VAL A 501 17.12 45.80 7.93
C VAL A 501 17.27 47.29 7.76
N THR A 502 16.15 48.01 7.63
CA THR A 502 16.13 49.46 7.75
C THR A 502 16.33 49.82 9.22
N ASN A 503 17.57 50.13 9.60
CA ASN A 503 17.86 50.77 10.89
C ASN A 503 17.24 52.18 10.88
N SER A 504 16.09 52.34 11.54
CA SER A 504 15.51 53.63 11.88
C SER A 504 16.26 54.28 13.04
N THR A 505 17.42 54.86 12.73
CA THR A 505 18.08 55.82 13.63
C THR A 505 18.59 56.98 12.79
N GLY A 506 18.01 58.17 12.95
CA GLY A 506 18.47 59.37 12.24
C GLY A 506 17.43 60.47 12.14
N ALA A 507 17.37 61.27 13.20
CA ALA A 507 16.94 62.66 13.31
C ALA A 507 16.34 63.36 12.07
N ALA A 508 15.15 63.93 12.29
CA ALA A 508 14.54 64.94 11.46
C ALA A 508 15.46 66.15 11.25
N LEU A 509 15.76 66.46 9.99
CA LEU A 509 16.18 67.78 9.53
C LEU A 509 15.54 68.01 8.15
N GLN A 510 14.61 68.95 8.09
CA GLN A 510 14.13 69.54 6.84
C GLN A 510 15.25 70.37 6.20
N PRO A 511 15.23 70.52 4.87
CA PRO A 511 15.03 71.88 4.38
C PRO A 511 14.04 71.99 3.20
N ALA A 512 13.45 73.18 3.13
CA ALA A 512 12.59 73.70 2.08
C ALA A 512 13.37 74.02 0.77
N TRP A 513 12.65 74.61 -0.19
CA TRP A 513 13.00 74.98 -1.59
C TRP A 513 12.74 73.83 -2.59
N GLY A 514 11.89 73.91 -3.61
CA GLY A 514 11.27 75.04 -4.31
C GLY A 514 11.64 74.97 -5.79
N LEU A 515 10.64 74.87 -6.69
CA LEU A 515 10.71 74.91 -8.17
C LEU A 515 11.29 73.63 -8.81
N GLY A 516 10.60 72.89 -9.68
CA GLY A 516 9.85 73.31 -10.85
C GLY A 516 10.72 73.01 -12.09
N HIS A 517 10.43 71.94 -12.83
CA HIS A 517 10.51 71.85 -14.29
C HIS A 517 10.29 70.41 -14.79
N ARG A 518 9.29 70.26 -15.67
CA ARG A 518 9.10 69.13 -16.58
C ARG A 518 10.15 69.16 -17.68
N TRP A 519 10.70 68.01 -18.06
CA TRP A 519 11.03 67.70 -19.46
C TRP A 519 10.79 66.21 -19.75
N ARG A 520 10.03 65.96 -20.82
CA ARG A 520 9.90 64.69 -21.56
C ARG A 520 10.78 64.79 -22.83
N TRP A 521 10.80 63.71 -23.62
CA TRP A 521 11.45 63.46 -24.93
C TRP A 521 12.86 62.88 -24.82
N GLY A 522 13.30 61.88 -25.57
CA GLY A 522 12.74 61.04 -26.65
C GLY A 522 13.73 59.89 -26.89
N ALA A 523 13.27 58.66 -27.14
CA ALA A 523 13.24 58.00 -28.44
C ALA A 523 14.61 57.75 -29.14
N ALA A 524 14.87 56.45 -29.35
CA ALA A 524 15.54 55.80 -30.48
C ALA A 524 17.07 55.91 -30.68
N ALA A 525 17.73 54.74 -30.68
CA ALA A 525 18.69 54.34 -31.72
C ALA A 525 18.86 52.81 -31.75
N GLN A 526 18.76 52.24 -32.94
CA GLN A 526 18.92 50.83 -33.31
C GLN A 526 20.31 50.59 -33.94
N LEU A 527 20.81 49.36 -33.78
CA LEU A 527 21.70 48.56 -34.69
C LEU A 527 23.20 48.92 -34.80
N PRO A 528 24.10 48.03 -35.31
CA PRO A 528 23.98 46.60 -35.70
C PRO A 528 25.15 45.63 -35.32
N LEU A 529 24.93 44.35 -35.68
CA LEU A 529 25.81 43.17 -35.91
C LEU A 529 27.28 43.39 -36.34
N ALA A 530 28.17 42.44 -35.95
CA ALA A 530 28.92 41.57 -36.87
C ALA A 530 29.71 40.44 -36.15
N ALA A 531 29.95 39.36 -36.89
CA ALA A 531 30.39 38.01 -36.51
C ALA A 531 31.92 37.79 -36.43
N ALA A 532 32.35 36.66 -35.82
CA ALA A 532 33.28 35.64 -36.37
C ALA A 532 33.81 34.69 -35.24
N VAL A 533 33.57 33.36 -35.24
CA VAL A 533 34.28 32.23 -35.90
C VAL A 533 35.16 31.39 -34.94
N ALA A 534 34.83 30.08 -34.89
CA ALA A 534 35.66 28.87 -34.78
C ALA A 534 36.32 28.36 -33.46
N LEU A 535 36.00 27.07 -33.21
CA LEU A 535 36.81 25.92 -32.78
C LEU A 535 37.52 25.92 -31.41
N ALA A 536 37.17 24.94 -30.57
CA ALA A 536 38.04 23.77 -30.31
C ALA A 536 37.33 22.69 -29.48
N SER A 537 37.31 21.48 -30.04
CA SER A 537 36.87 20.22 -29.43
C SER A 537 38.06 19.52 -28.75
N LEU A 538 37.89 19.01 -27.52
CA LEU A 538 38.72 18.01 -26.81
C LEU A 538 37.76 17.42 -25.74
N LEU A 539 37.54 16.13 -25.49
CA LEU A 539 38.22 14.87 -25.77
C LEU A 539 37.21 13.71 -25.62
N ARG A 540 37.37 12.66 -26.44
CA ARG A 540 36.86 11.30 -26.17
C ARG A 540 37.96 10.48 -25.47
N LEU A 541 37.55 9.66 -24.49
CA LEU A 541 37.83 8.22 -24.24
C LEU A 541 39.02 7.60 -25.03
N ASP A 542 39.87 6.68 -24.55
CA ASP A 542 39.81 5.70 -23.44
C ASP A 542 41.21 5.05 -23.23
N GLY A 543 41.47 4.48 -22.04
CA GLY A 543 42.17 3.20 -21.85
C GLY A 543 43.69 3.15 -21.61
N THR A 544 44.12 2.79 -20.39
CA THR A 544 44.75 1.50 -20.04
C THR A 544 45.21 1.43 -18.57
N PHE A 545 44.98 0.26 -17.98
CA PHE A 545 45.43 -0.20 -16.65
C PHE A 545 46.96 -0.42 -16.59
N VAL A 546 47.56 -0.04 -15.45
CA VAL A 546 48.40 -0.91 -14.59
C VAL A 546 48.00 -0.62 -13.15
#